data_AF-A0A9X8VDQ2-F1
#
_entry.id   AF-A0A9X8VDQ2-F1
#
_cell.length_a   1.000
_cell.length_b   1.000
_cell.length_c   1.000
_cell.angle_alpha   90.00
_cell.angle_beta   90.00
_cell.angle_gamma   90.00
#
_symmetry.space_group_name_H-M   'P 1'
#
loop_
_entity.id
_entity.type
_entity.pdbx_description
1 polymer ?
#
loop_
_entity_poly.entity_id
_entity_poly.type
_entity_poly.pdbx_seq_one_letter_code
_entity_poly.pdbx_strand_id
1 'polypeptide(L)'
;MNKLGGDILRLWVASTDYTGEIAVSDEILKRSADSYRRIRNTARFLLANLNGFEPSTDCVAPEDMVVLDRWAVGRALAAQQD
;
A
#
# COMPACT_ATOMS: atom_id res chain seq x y z
N MET A 1 15.85 -20.65 5.00
CA MET A 1 15.57 -19.84 3.79
C MET A 1 14.06 -19.73 3.46
N ASN A 2 13.14 -19.99 4.40
CA ASN A 2 11.71 -20.14 4.10
C ASN A 2 10.76 -19.41 5.10
N LYS A 3 11.27 -18.45 5.89
CA LYS A 3 10.48 -17.76 6.93
C LYS A 3 9.82 -16.46 6.47
N LEU A 4 10.32 -15.84 5.40
CA LEU A 4 9.86 -14.56 4.87
C LEU A 4 9.79 -14.67 3.34
N GLY A 5 8.65 -14.37 2.74
CA GLY A 5 8.49 -14.39 1.29
C GLY A 5 9.37 -13.34 0.62
N GLY A 6 9.77 -13.57 -0.64
CA GLY A 6 10.70 -12.70 -1.38
C GLY A 6 10.28 -11.22 -1.43
N ASP A 7 8.98 -10.91 -1.42
CA ASP A 7 8.49 -9.53 -1.44
C ASP A 7 8.74 -8.76 -0.15
N ILE A 8 8.88 -9.46 0.99
CA ILE A 8 9.24 -8.82 2.26
C ILE A 8 10.68 -8.29 2.18
N LEU A 9 11.58 -9.07 1.56
CA LEU A 9 12.97 -8.63 1.33
C LEU A 9 13.02 -7.48 0.34
N ARG A 10 12.25 -7.54 -0.76
CA ARG A 10 12.17 -6.44 -1.74
C ARG A 10 11.69 -5.15 -1.07
N LEU A 11 10.65 -5.22 -0.24
CA LEU A 11 10.14 -4.07 0.49
C LEU A 11 11.18 -3.51 1.47
N TRP A 12 11.90 -4.37 2.19
CA TRP A 12 12.97 -3.94 3.09
C TRP A 12 14.09 -3.21 2.34
N VAL A 13 14.59 -3.79 1.24
CA VAL A 13 15.63 -3.16 0.43
C VAL A 13 15.16 -1.81 -0.12
N ALA A 14 13.95 -1.74 -0.67
CA ALA A 14 13.39 -0.51 -1.22
C ALA A 14 13.14 0.59 -0.17
N SER A 15 13.04 0.23 1.12
CA SER A 15 12.81 1.17 2.23
C SER A 15 14.09 1.54 2.98
N THR A 16 15.25 1.01 2.57
CA THR A 16 16.53 1.28 3.21
C THR A 16 17.42 2.11 2.29
N ASP A 17 18.11 3.09 2.85
CA ASP A 17 19.16 3.81 2.12
C ASP A 17 20.32 2.85 1.85
N TYR A 18 20.51 2.52 0.58
CA TYR A 18 21.53 1.58 0.12
C TYR A 18 22.86 2.26 -0.24
N THR A 19 22.96 3.58 -0.11
CA THR A 19 24.18 4.32 -0.45
C THR A 19 25.31 4.10 0.56
N GLY A 20 25.00 3.61 1.76
CA GLY A 20 25.94 3.21 2.80
C GLY A 20 25.87 1.72 3.16
N GLU A 21 26.48 1.35 4.29
CA GLU A 21 26.38 -0.01 4.84
C GLU A 21 24.96 -0.28 5.35
N ILE A 22 24.39 -1.42 4.94
CA ILE A 22 23.03 -1.82 5.30
C ILE A 22 23.10 -2.83 6.46
N ALA A 23 22.52 -2.47 7.60
CA ALA A 23 22.35 -3.39 8.72
C ALA A 23 21.16 -4.33 8.50
N VAL A 24 21.38 -5.63 8.66
CA VAL A 24 20.32 -6.66 8.58
C VAL A 24 20.22 -7.43 9.88
N SER A 25 19.00 -7.60 10.39
CA SER A 25 18.71 -8.43 11.56
C SER A 25 17.31 -9.04 11.47
N ASP A 26 17.07 -10.12 12.21
CA ASP A 26 15.75 -10.76 12.27
C ASP A 26 14.65 -9.78 12.72
N GLU A 27 14.97 -8.86 13.62
CA GLU A 27 14.05 -7.82 14.09
C GLU A 27 13.70 -6.82 12.97
N ILE A 28 14.68 -6.38 12.17
CA ILE A 28 14.46 -5.50 11.01
C ILE A 28 13.57 -6.19 9.97
N LEU A 29 13.85 -7.47 9.70
CA LEU A 29 13.08 -8.26 8.74
C LEU A 29 11.65 -8.52 9.24
N LYS A 30 11.45 -8.74 10.55
CA LYS A 30 10.13 -8.88 11.17
C LYS A 30 9.29 -7.60 11.04
N ARG A 31 9.88 -6.43 11.30
CA ARG A 31 9.21 -5.14 11.10
C ARG A 31 8.82 -4.90 9.64
N SER A 32 9.69 -5.29 8.71
CA SER A 32 9.41 -5.23 7.28
C SER A 32 8.23 -6.13 6.90
N ALA A 33 8.16 -7.33 7.48
CA ALA A 33 7.03 -8.25 7.30
C ALA A 33 5.72 -7.68 7.86
N ASP A 34 5.77 -6.99 9.00
CA ASP A 34 4.61 -6.30 9.60
C ASP A 34 4.08 -5.18 8.70
N SER A 35 4.97 -4.36 8.16
CA SER A 35 4.62 -3.32 7.20
C SER A 35 4.03 -3.89 5.91
N TYR A 36 4.66 -4.92 5.34
CA TYR A 36 4.14 -5.63 4.17
C TYR A 36 2.72 -6.17 4.42
N ARG A 37 2.49 -6.81 5.58
CA ARG A 37 1.17 -7.37 5.92
C ARG A 37 0.11 -6.28 6.02
N ARG A 38 0.44 -5.12 6.60
CA ARG A 38 -0.48 -3.97 6.68
C ARG A 38 -0.87 -3.48 5.29
N ILE A 39 0.11 -3.23 4.42
CA ILE A 39 -0.13 -2.82 3.02
C ILE A 39 -1.05 -3.83 2.32
N ARG A 40 -0.70 -5.12 2.38
CA ARG A 40 -1.47 -6.20 1.75
C ARG A 40 -2.89 -6.30 2.28
N ASN A 41 -3.09 -6.17 3.59
CA ASN A 41 -4.41 -6.29 4.20
C ASN A 41 -5.29 -5.09 3.85
N THR A 42 -4.74 -3.88 3.82
CA THR A 42 -5.47 -2.69 3.35
C THR A 42 -5.88 -2.84 1.89
N ALA A 43 -4.95 -3.24 1.01
CA ALA A 43 -5.27 -3.48 -0.40
C ALA A 43 -6.34 -4.56 -0.57
N ARG A 44 -6.25 -5.68 0.18
CA ARG A 44 -7.30 -6.72 0.17
C ARG A 44 -8.65 -6.17 0.61
N PHE A 45 -8.70 -5.37 1.66
CA PHE A 45 -9.94 -4.78 2.14
C PHE A 45 -10.56 -3.88 1.07
N LEU A 46 -9.78 -2.99 0.44
CA LEU A 46 -10.26 -2.14 -0.64
C LEU A 46 -10.81 -2.97 -1.81
N LEU A 47 -10.05 -3.95 -2.30
CA LEU A 47 -10.47 -4.81 -3.40
C LEU A 47 -11.74 -5.62 -3.07
N ALA A 48 -11.88 -6.10 -1.84
CA ALA A 48 -13.05 -6.85 -1.42
C ALA A 48 -14.33 -5.99 -1.42
N ASN A 49 -14.20 -4.68 -1.15
CA ASN A 49 -15.32 -3.74 -1.17
C ASN A 49 -15.70 -3.26 -2.58
N LEU A 50 -14.91 -3.60 -3.61
CA LEU A 50 -15.25 -3.30 -5.02
C LEU A 50 -16.15 -4.37 -5.66
N ASN A 51 -16.57 -5.38 -4.89
CA ASN A 51 -17.47 -6.41 -5.42
C ASN A 51 -18.80 -5.78 -5.84
N GLY A 52 -19.15 -5.90 -7.12
CA GLY A 52 -20.38 -5.35 -7.69
C GLY A 52 -20.34 -3.86 -8.03
N PHE A 53 -19.16 -3.22 -7.96
CA PHE A 53 -18.98 -1.84 -8.43
C PHE A 53 -18.60 -1.83 -9.91
N GLU A 54 -19.43 -1.21 -10.74
CA GLU A 54 -19.21 -1.05 -12.18
C GLU A 54 -18.81 0.40 -12.50
N PRO A 55 -17.54 0.67 -12.87
CA PRO A 55 -17.07 2.05 -13.06
C PRO A 55 -17.81 2.85 -14.14
N SER A 56 -18.45 2.18 -15.10
CA SER A 56 -19.19 2.83 -16.19
C SER A 56 -20.53 3.41 -15.74
N THR A 57 -21.13 2.87 -14.67
CA THR A 57 -22.47 3.26 -14.19
C THR A 57 -22.46 3.85 -12.79
N ASP A 58 -21.50 3.44 -11.95
CA ASP A 58 -21.54 3.69 -10.50
C ASP A 58 -20.57 4.80 -10.06
N CYS A 59 -19.69 5.25 -10.95
CA CYS A 59 -18.83 6.39 -10.68
C CYS A 59 -19.65 7.68 -10.52
N VAL A 60 -19.31 8.47 -9.50
CA VAL A 60 -19.92 9.78 -9.26
C VAL A 60 -18.92 10.90 -9.59
N ALA A 61 -19.44 12.07 -9.92
CA ALA A 61 -18.61 13.24 -10.12
C ALA A 61 -17.92 13.64 -8.80
N PRO A 62 -16.71 14.25 -8.84
CA PRO A 62 -16.00 14.65 -7.63
C PRO A 62 -16.86 15.47 -6.67
N GLU A 63 -17.69 16.38 -7.19
CA GLU A 63 -18.63 17.24 -6.47
C GLU A 63 -19.72 16.48 -5.71
N ASP A 64 -20.08 15.27 -6.16
CA ASP A 64 -21.09 14.41 -5.55
C ASP A 64 -20.49 13.41 -4.54
N MET A 65 -19.16 13.27 -4.51
CA MET A 65 -18.48 12.45 -3.51
C MET A 65 -18.65 13.03 -2.11
N VAL A 66 -18.79 12.14 -1.12
CA VAL A 66 -18.65 12.51 0.30
C VAL A 66 -17.28 13.18 0.48
N VAL A 67 -17.23 14.22 1.33
CA VAL A 67 -16.03 15.04 1.56
C VAL A 67 -14.79 14.18 1.87
N LEU A 68 -14.97 13.11 2.64
CA LEU A 68 -13.89 12.19 2.99
C LEU A 68 -13.36 11.42 1.77
N ASP A 69 -14.23 10.93 0.89
CA ASP A 69 -13.85 10.17 -0.30
C ASP A 69 -13.12 11.08 -1.29
N ARG A 70 -13.63 12.31 -1.48
CA ARG A 70 -12.95 13.33 -2.31
C ARG A 70 -11.56 13.64 -1.78
N TRP A 71 -11.41 13.78 -0.47
CA TRP A 71 -10.11 13.96 0.17
C TRP A 71 -9.19 12.76 -0.09
N ALA A 72 -9.69 11.53 0.08
CA ALA A 72 -8.90 10.31 -0.10
C ALA A 72 -8.41 10.16 -1.56
N VAL A 73 -9.29 10.40 -2.55
CA VAL A 73 -8.93 10.41 -3.97
C VAL A 73 -7.90 11.51 -4.27
N GLY A 74 -8.08 12.71 -3.72
CA GLY A 74 -7.10 13.79 -3.86
C GLY A 74 -5.73 13.45 -3.27
N ARG A 75 -5.69 12.77 -2.11
CA ARG A 75 -4.43 12.28 -1.52
C ARG A 75 -3.77 11.20 -2.37
N ALA A 76 -4.55 10.31 -2.97
CA ALA A 76 -4.03 9.29 -3.88
C ALA A 76 -3.44 9.93 -5.15
N LEU A 77 -4.11 10.93 -5.72
CA LEU A 77 -3.60 11.68 -6.87
C LEU A 77 -2.28 12.37 -6.57
N ALA A 78 -2.19 13.07 -5.43
CA ALA A 78 -0.94 13.72 -5.02
C ALA A 78 0.22 12.72 -4.92
N ALA A 79 -0.02 11.57 -4.28
CA ALA A 79 0.99 10.52 -4.15
C ALA A 79 1.41 9.86 -5.48
N GLN A 80 0.60 9.98 -6.55
CA GLN A 80 0.95 9.50 -7.89
C GLN A 80 1.77 10.52 -8.68
N GLN A 81 1.76 11.79 -8.26
CA GLN A 81 2.47 12.89 -8.90
C GLN A 81 3.84 13.18 -8.26
N ASP A 82 4.01 12.74 -7.01
CA ASP A 82 5.30 12.71 -6.29
C ASP A 82 6.25 11.64 -6.87
#